data_AF-A0A5C4M3H9-F1
#
_entry.id   AF-A0A5C4M3H9-F1
#
_cell.length_a   1.000
_cell.length_b   1.000
_cell.length_c   1.000
_cell.angle_alpha   90.00
_cell.angle_beta   90.00
_cell.angle_gamma   90.00
#
_symmetry.space_group_name_H-M   'P 1'
#
loop_
_entity.id
_entity.type
_entity.pdbx_description
1 polymer ?
#
loop_
_entity_poly.entity_id
_entity_poly.type
_entity_poly.pdbx_seq_one_letter_code
_entity_poly.pdbx_strand_id
1 'polypeptide(L)' 'MRDNGFTATATSHEAFDDTAAVLDQRRRAVRAVASAAANADDCALLLDALGLSPAEGTATVPGPRSAD' A
#
# COMPACT_ATOMS: atom_id res chain seq x y z
N MET A 1 10.50 14.90 -38.93
CA MET A 1 9.75 14.23 -37.86
C MET A 1 10.73 13.33 -37.13
N ARG A 2 10.94 13.52 -35.82
CA ARG A 2 11.80 12.65 -35.01
C ARG A 2 10.88 11.66 -34.31
N ASP A 3 11.09 10.38 -34.58
CA ASP A 3 10.38 9.27 -33.98
C ASP A 3 10.95 9.02 -32.59
N ASN A 4 10.23 9.41 -31.53
CA ASN A 4 10.58 9.06 -30.17
C ASN A 4 10.05 7.66 -29.86
N GLY A 5 10.89 6.65 -30.12
CA GLY A 5 10.67 5.27 -29.67
C GLY A 5 10.91 5.13 -28.16
N PHE A 6 9.87 5.35 -27.36
CA PHE A 6 9.87 4.91 -25.96
C PHE A 6 9.45 3.43 -25.92
N THR A 7 10.43 2.54 -26.07
CA THR A 7 10.23 1.12 -25.74
C THR A 7 10.12 1.03 -24.21
N ALA A 8 8.91 1.13 -23.69
CA ALA A 8 8.61 0.85 -22.30
C ALA A 8 9.01 -0.61 -22.05
N THR A 9 10.15 -0.82 -21.40
CA THR A 9 10.53 -2.10 -20.82
C THR A 9 9.51 -2.42 -19.74
N ALA A 10 8.44 -3.09 -20.14
CA ALA A 10 7.41 -3.65 -19.27
C ALA A 10 7.94 -4.89 -18.53
N THR A 11 9.07 -4.72 -17.83
CA THR A 11 9.74 -5.75 -17.02
C THR A 11 10.03 -5.17 -15.64
N SER A 12 8.98 -4.68 -14.97
CA SER A 12 9.10 -4.14 -13.60
C SER A 12 7.97 -4.58 -12.67
N HIS A 13 7.01 -5.39 -13.13
CA HIS A 13 5.83 -5.71 -12.33
C HIS A 13 5.87 -7.09 -11.63
N GLU A 14 6.90 -7.91 -11.84
CA GLU A 14 6.85 -9.33 -11.42
C GLU A 14 7.82 -9.74 -10.29
N ALA A 15 8.48 -8.82 -9.59
CA ALA A 15 9.48 -9.21 -8.57
C ALA A 15 9.49 -8.41 -7.25
N PHE A 16 8.62 -7.42 -7.07
CA PHE A 16 8.72 -6.48 -5.93
C PHE A 16 7.69 -6.68 -4.81
N ASP A 17 6.70 -7.55 -5.00
CA ASP A 17 5.52 -7.61 -4.12
C ASP A 17 5.81 -8.04 -2.67
N ASP A 18 6.90 -8.76 -2.41
CA ASP A 18 7.21 -9.31 -1.08
C ASP A 18 8.45 -8.69 -0.40
N THR A 19 8.95 -7.56 -0.90
CA THR A 19 10.03 -6.88 -0.17
C THR A 19 9.46 -6.25 1.11
N ALA A 20 10.21 -6.32 2.21
CA ALA A 20 9.80 -5.69 3.48
C ALA A 20 9.46 -4.20 3.32
N ALA A 21 10.13 -3.52 2.39
CA ALA A 21 9.85 -2.12 2.04
C ALA A 21 8.49 -1.94 1.36
N VAL A 22 8.09 -2.84 0.46
CA VAL A 22 6.78 -2.79 -0.21
C VAL A 22 5.66 -3.13 0.76
N LEU A 23 5.84 -4.11 1.64
CA LEU A 23 4.86 -4.42 2.70
C LEU A 23 4.67 -3.24 3.66
N ASP A 24 5.75 -2.56 4.04
CA ASP A 24 5.67 -1.37 4.89
C ASP A 24 5.02 -0.19 4.17
N GLN A 25 5.32 0.01 2.88
CA GLN A 25 4.66 1.02 2.05
C GLN A 25 3.15 0.77 1.93
N ARG A 26 2.75 -0.48 1.67
CA ARG A 26 1.34 -0.87 1.58
C ARG A 26 0.62 -0.66 2.91
N ARG A 27 1.23 -1.07 4.03
CA ARG A 27 0.70 -0.80 5.37
C ARG A 27 0.46 0.68 5.63
N ARG A 28 1.44 1.54 5.28
CA ARG A 28 1.31 2.99 5.43
C ARG A 28 0.20 3.55 4.55
N ALA A 29 0.09 3.07 3.31
CA ALA A 29 -0.97 3.47 2.40
C ALA A 29 -2.36 3.14 2.95
N VAL A 30 -2.56 1.90 3.44
CA VAL A 30 -3.83 1.50 4.07
C VAL A 30 -4.18 2.38 5.27
N ARG A 31 -3.20 2.68 6.14
CA ARG A 31 -3.43 3.56 7.29
C ARG A 31 -3.75 5.00 6.90
N ALA A 32 -3.10 5.52 5.87
CA ALA A 32 -3.38 6.86 5.35
C ALA A 32 -4.81 6.94 4.81
N VAL A 33 -5.23 5.95 4.01
CA VAL A 33 -6.61 5.85 3.50
C VAL A 33 -7.61 5.74 4.65
N ALA A 34 -7.38 4.84 5.60
CA ALA A 34 -8.26 4.67 6.76
C ALA A 34 -8.38 5.95 7.61
N SER A 35 -7.32 6.76 7.69
CA SER A 35 -7.35 8.04 8.41
C SER A 35 -8.06 9.16 7.65
N ALA A 36 -8.10 9.08 6.31
CA ALA A 36 -8.71 10.08 5.44
C ALA A 36 -10.19 9.77 5.12
N ALA A 37 -10.58 8.50 5.18
CA ALA A 37 -11.94 8.06 4.89
C ALA A 37 -12.95 8.58 5.91
N ALA A 38 -14.15 8.93 5.43
CA ALA A 38 -15.20 9.45 6.30
C ALA A 38 -15.93 8.34 7.09
N ASN A 39 -15.97 7.13 6.54
CA ASN A 39 -16.63 5.97 7.12
C ASN A 39 -16.04 4.66 6.57
N ALA A 40 -16.55 3.52 7.05
CA ALA A 40 -16.05 2.20 6.68
C ALA A 40 -16.29 1.85 5.21
N ASP A 41 -17.44 2.22 4.65
CA ASP A 41 -17.79 1.96 3.24
C ASP A 41 -16.89 2.77 2.29
N ASP A 42 -16.69 4.05 2.59
CA ASP A 42 -15.79 4.94 1.87
C ASP A 42 -14.34 4.43 1.90
N CYS A 43 -13.88 3.97 3.07
CA CYS A 43 -12.57 3.33 3.20
C CYS A 43 -12.45 2.09 2.31
N ALA A 44 -13.47 1.23 2.27
CA ALA A 44 -13.46 0.03 1.44
C ALA A 44 -13.36 0.36 -0.05
N LEU A 45 -14.11 1.36 -0.52
CA LEU A 45 -14.06 1.83 -1.93
C LEU A 45 -12.69 2.40 -2.29
N LEU A 46 -12.08 3.21 -1.41
CA LEU A 46 -10.76 3.80 -1.65
C LEU A 46 -9.65 2.74 -1.66
N LEU A 47 -9.74 1.72 -0.81
CA LEU A 47 -8.78 0.62 -0.79
C LEU A 47 -8.90 -0.26 -2.04
N ASP A 48 -10.13 -0.58 -2.46
CA ASP A 48 -10.41 -1.35 -3.67
C ASP A 48 -9.86 -0.65 -4.93
N ALA A 49 -10.08 0.67 -5.04
CA ALA A 49 -9.55 1.48 -6.14
C ALA A 49 -8.02 1.47 -6.23
N LEU A 50 -7.33 1.19 -5.11
CA LEU A 50 -5.87 1.10 -5.02
C LEU A 50 -5.36 -0.35 -5.05
N GLY A 51 -6.24 -1.35 -5.10
CA GLY A 51 -5.87 -2.77 -5.00
C GLY A 51 -5.28 -3.16 -3.64
N LEU A 52 -5.63 -2.42 -2.58
CA LEU A 52 -5.13 -2.63 -1.22
C LEU A 52 -6.12 -3.45 -0.41
N SER A 53 -5.59 -4.35 0.43
CA SER A 53 -6.40 -5.10 1.41
C SER A 53 -6.35 -4.45 2.80
N PRO A 54 -7.48 -4.35 3.52
CA PRO A 54 -7.51 -3.86 4.90
C PRO A 54 -6.57 -4.61 5.83
N ALA A 55 -6.33 -5.91 5.56
CA ALA A 55 -5.46 -6.76 6.35
C ALA A 55 -4.01 -6.25 6.40
N GLU A 56 -3.55 -5.55 5.36
CA GLU A 56 -2.18 -5.06 5.23
C GLU A 56 -1.89 -3.85 6.14
N GLY A 57 -2.94 -3.10 6.53
CA GLY A 57 -2.84 -1.99 7.48
C GLY A 57 -2.61 -2.45 8.93
N THR A 58 -2.83 -3.74 9.19
CA THR A 58 -2.59 -4.33 10.50
C THR A 58 -1.10 -4.51 10.71
N ALA A 59 -0.57 -3.88 11.76
CA ALA A 59 0.73 -4.21 12.29
C ALA A 59 0.48 -5.00 13.55
N THR A 60 1.22 -6.09 13.76
CA THR A 60 1.39 -6.67 15.10
C THR A 60 1.93 -5.55 15.97
N VAL A 61 1.05 -4.90 16.74
CA VAL A 61 1.46 -3.84 17.65
C VAL A 61 2.34 -4.53 18.70
N PRO A 62 3.64 -4.21 18.81
CA PRO A 62 4.42 -4.70 19.92
C PRO A 62 3.75 -4.19 21.18
N GLY A 63 3.43 -5.10 22.11
CA GLY A 63 2.67 -4.80 23.32
C GLY A 63 3.25 -3.60 24.08
N PRO A 64 2.42 -2.91 24.89
CA PRO A 64 2.85 -1.74 25.62
C PRO A 64 4.14 -2.05 26.38
N ARG A 65 5.16 -1.21 26.19
CA ARG A 65 6.42 -1.30 26.92
C ARG A 65 6.06 -1.10 28.40
N SER A 66 6.13 -2.15 29.21
CA SER A 66 5.91 -2.03 30.66
C SER A 66 6.82 -0.92 31.18
N ALA A 67 6.22 0.12 31.74
CA ALA A 67 6.95 1.15 32.47
C ALA A 67 7.35 0.52 33.81
N ASP A 68 8.66 0.32 33.99
CA ASP A 68 9.28 0.07 35.29
C ASP A 68 9.55 1.42 35.98
#